data_AF-A0A3B0SR87-F1
#
_entry.id   AF-A0A3B0SR87-F1
#
_cell.length_a   1.000
_cell.length_b   1.000
_cell.length_c   1.000
_cell.angle_alpha   90.00
_cell.angle_beta   90.00
_cell.angle_gamma   90.00
#
_symmetry.space_group_name_H-M   'P 1'
#
loop_
_entity.id
_entity.type
_entity.pdbx_description
1 polymer ?
#
loop_
_entity_poly.entity_id
_entity_poly.type
_entity_poly.pdbx_seq_one_letter_code
_entity_poly.pdbx_strand_id
1 'polypeptide(L)'
;MPASLPADPTLDEVREYLAPGLAAQAAFDGWNEKAVMAAAELTGVDPAIARLAFNDGAMDMIDAWFVSIDVAMAKKLPPEKLDKMKIRERITA
;
A
#
# COMPACT_ATOMS: atom_id res chain seq x y z
N MET A 1 -0.40 1.77 -13.39
CA MET A 1 -1.72 1.25 -12.99
C MET A 1 -1.56 0.62 -11.63
N PRO A 2 -2.32 1.02 -10.60
CA PRO A 2 -2.52 0.11 -9.46
C PRO A 2 -3.03 -1.22 -10.02
N ALA A 3 -2.61 -2.34 -9.46
CA ALA A 3 -3.15 -3.65 -9.83
C ALA A 3 -4.68 -3.57 -9.73
N SER A 4 -5.42 -4.00 -10.75
CA SER A 4 -6.88 -4.04 -10.63
C SER A 4 -7.26 -5.08 -9.59
N LEU A 5 -8.12 -4.72 -8.65
CA LEU A 5 -8.68 -5.68 -7.69
C LEU A 5 -9.58 -6.69 -8.44
N PRO A 6 -9.42 -8.01 -8.23
CA PRO A 6 -10.29 -9.01 -8.84
C PRO A 6 -11.74 -8.87 -8.34
N ALA A 7 -12.69 -9.48 -9.06
CA ALA A 7 -14.13 -9.37 -8.75
C ALA A 7 -14.52 -10.01 -7.41
N ASP A 8 -13.78 -11.03 -6.97
CA ASP A 8 -13.92 -11.70 -5.68
C ASP A 8 -12.55 -11.77 -5.01
N PRO A 9 -12.11 -10.68 -4.36
CA PRO A 9 -10.77 -10.59 -3.80
C PRO A 9 -10.67 -11.23 -2.43
N THR A 10 -9.51 -11.81 -2.15
CA THR A 10 -9.10 -12.16 -0.79
C THR A 10 -8.85 -10.91 0.04
N LEU A 11 -8.85 -11.03 1.37
CA LEU A 11 -8.55 -9.90 2.26
C LEU A 11 -7.12 -9.38 2.05
N ASP A 12 -6.17 -10.25 1.73
CA ASP A 12 -4.79 -9.86 1.45
C ASP A 12 -4.69 -9.03 0.15
N GLU A 13 -5.42 -9.40 -0.91
CA GLU A 13 -5.49 -8.60 -2.13
C GLU A 13 -6.14 -7.24 -1.89
N VAL A 14 -7.14 -7.16 -0.99
CA VAL A 14 -7.74 -5.88 -0.58
C VAL A 14 -6.72 -5.03 0.19
N ARG A 15 -5.95 -5.62 1.12
CA ARG A 15 -4.88 -4.91 1.84
C ARG A 15 -3.87 -4.32 0.87
N GLU A 16 -3.34 -5.15 -0.03
CA GLU A 16 -2.35 -4.75 -1.03
C GLU A 16 -2.88 -3.65 -1.95
N TYR A 17 -4.16 -3.71 -2.32
CA TYR A 17 -4.78 -2.73 -3.19
C TYR A 17 -4.99 -1.37 -2.51
N LEU A 18 -5.39 -1.36 -1.24
CA LEU A 18 -5.64 -0.13 -0.48
C LEU A 18 -4.36 0.50 0.08
N ALA A 19 -3.34 -0.31 0.38
CA ALA A 19 -2.11 0.10 1.04
C ALA A 19 -1.41 1.34 0.46
N PRO A 20 -1.25 1.50 -0.88
CA PRO A 20 -0.60 2.68 -1.45
C PRO A 20 -1.30 4.00 -1.09
N GLY A 21 -2.61 3.97 -0.83
CA GLY A 21 -3.42 5.14 -0.51
C GLY A 21 -3.56 5.44 0.98
N LEU A 22 -3.26 4.48 1.87
CA LEU A 22 -3.56 4.58 3.29
C LEU A 22 -2.83 5.72 4.00
N ALA A 23 -1.53 5.88 3.78
CA ALA A 23 -0.74 6.90 4.47
C ALA A 23 -1.26 8.33 4.19
N ALA A 24 -1.77 8.59 2.99
CA ALA A 24 -2.37 9.88 2.66
C ALA A 24 -3.66 10.13 3.45
N GLN A 25 -4.45 9.08 3.72
CA GLN A 25 -5.67 9.20 4.53
C GLN A 25 -5.36 9.28 6.03
N ALA A 26 -4.28 8.65 6.48
CA ALA A 26 -3.82 8.67 7.86
C ALA A 26 -3.02 9.94 8.23
N ALA A 27 -2.66 10.79 7.26
CA ALA A 27 -1.70 11.89 7.45
C ALA A 27 -2.11 12.91 8.54
N PHE A 28 -3.42 13.13 8.73
CA PHE A 28 -3.94 14.10 9.69
C PHE A 28 -4.56 13.46 10.93
N ASP A 29 -5.45 12.49 10.75
CA ASP A 29 -6.21 11.86 11.84
C ASP A 29 -5.52 10.60 12.41
N GLY A 30 -4.42 10.17 11.81
CA GLY A 30 -3.67 8.98 12.19
C GLY A 30 -4.21 7.68 11.62
N TRP A 31 -3.54 6.58 11.98
CA TRP A 31 -3.81 5.22 11.53
C TRP A 31 -5.01 4.64 12.28
N ASN A 32 -6.21 4.89 11.75
CA ASN A 32 -7.47 4.44 12.34
C ASN A 32 -8.48 4.02 11.25
N GLU A 33 -9.65 3.52 11.66
CA GLU A 33 -10.71 3.05 10.75
C GLU A 33 -11.14 4.12 9.71
N LYS A 34 -11.07 5.42 10.05
CA LYS A 34 -11.40 6.49 9.10
C LYS A 34 -10.43 6.52 7.91
N ALA A 35 -9.14 6.25 8.14
CA ALA A 35 -8.17 6.18 7.06
C ALA A 35 -8.48 5.03 6.10
N VAL A 36 -8.90 3.88 6.64
CA VAL A 36 -9.32 2.71 5.84
C VAL A 36 -10.58 3.01 5.05
N MET A 37 -11.60 3.60 5.68
CA MET A 37 -12.86 3.96 5.02
C MET A 37 -12.63 4.98 3.89
N ALA A 38 -11.80 6.00 4.12
CA ALA A 38 -11.45 6.98 3.11
C ALA A 38 -10.69 6.35 1.93
N ALA A 39 -9.77 5.43 2.19
CA ALA A 39 -9.06 4.70 1.14
C ALA A 39 -10.03 3.81 0.33
N ALA A 40 -10.97 3.15 1.00
CA ALA A 40 -12.00 2.33 0.36
C ALA A 40 -12.92 3.18 -0.53
N GLU A 41 -13.37 4.34 -0.05
CA GLU A 41 -14.21 5.27 -0.82
C GLU A 41 -13.50 5.76 -2.10
N LEU A 42 -12.22 6.14 -1.99
CA LEU A 42 -11.43 6.61 -3.13
C LEU A 42 -11.19 5.54 -4.20
N THR A 43 -11.24 4.26 -3.82
CA THR A 43 -10.91 3.13 -4.69
C THR A 43 -12.13 2.30 -5.09
N GLY A 44 -13.30 2.60 -4.53
CA GLY A 44 -14.55 1.87 -4.78
C GLY A 44 -14.62 0.49 -4.12
N VAL A 45 -13.76 0.20 -3.14
CA VAL A 45 -13.80 -1.04 -2.36
C VAL A 45 -14.94 -0.97 -1.34
N ASP A 46 -15.65 -2.07 -1.14
CA ASP A 46 -16.69 -2.17 -0.10
C ASP A 46 -16.09 -1.84 1.29
N PRO A 47 -16.62 -0.85 2.02
CA PRO A 47 -16.08 -0.45 3.33
C PRO A 47 -16.08 -1.57 4.37
N ALA A 48 -17.03 -2.50 4.33
CA ALA A 48 -17.06 -3.64 5.25
C ALA A 48 -15.91 -4.61 4.98
N ILE A 49 -15.60 -4.86 3.70
CA ILE A 49 -14.45 -5.68 3.30
C ILE A 49 -13.14 -4.97 3.65
N ALA A 50 -13.03 -3.67 3.35
CA ALA A 50 -11.85 -2.88 3.68
C ALA A 50 -11.56 -2.87 5.19
N ARG A 51 -12.60 -2.72 6.01
CA ARG A 51 -12.45 -2.80 7.47
C ARG A 51 -12.00 -4.17 7.93
N LEU A 52 -12.58 -5.23 7.38
CA LEU A 52 -12.19 -6.60 7.72
C LEU A 52 -10.74 -6.89 7.34
N ALA A 53 -10.27 -6.31 6.22
CA ALA A 53 -8.88 -6.37 5.78
C ALA A 53 -7.90 -5.65 6.72
N PHE A 54 -8.33 -4.75 7.61
CA PHE A 54 -7.44 -4.06 8.55
C PHE A 54 -7.90 -4.20 10.02
N ASN A 55 -8.46 -5.37 10.36
CA ASN A 55 -9.08 -5.61 11.66
C ASN A 55 -8.09 -5.59 12.84
N ASP A 56 -6.80 -5.87 12.60
CA ASP A 56 -5.75 -5.80 13.62
C ASP A 56 -5.21 -4.36 13.83
N GLY A 57 -5.79 -3.39 13.11
CA GLY A 57 -5.67 -1.97 13.39
C GLY A 57 -4.44 -1.31 12.77
N ALA A 58 -3.86 -0.35 13.48
CA ALA A 58 -2.85 0.56 12.95
C ALA A 58 -1.58 -0.14 12.42
N MET A 59 -1.15 -1.22 13.07
CA MET A 59 0.07 -1.93 12.68
C MET A 59 -0.07 -2.59 11.31
N ASP A 60 -1.19 -3.28 11.05
CA ASP A 60 -1.49 -3.86 9.74
C ASP A 60 -1.49 -2.80 8.63
N MET A 61 -2.04 -1.61 8.92
CA MET A 61 -2.08 -0.52 7.94
C MET A 61 -0.68 -0.02 7.60
N ILE A 62 0.18 0.13 8.60
CA ILE A 62 1.56 0.60 8.44
C ILE A 62 2.39 -0.47 7.70
N ASP A 63 2.28 -1.73 8.09
CA ASP A 63 3.00 -2.83 7.47
C ASP A 63 2.59 -3.00 6.00
N ALA A 64 1.29 -2.98 5.70
CA ALA A 64 0.81 -3.04 4.33
C ALA A 64 1.29 -1.84 3.50
N TRP A 65 1.28 -0.64 4.08
CA TRP A 65 1.83 0.55 3.42
C TRP A 65 3.32 0.40 3.13
N PHE A 66 4.14 -0.07 4.07
CA PHE A 66 5.56 -0.33 3.83
C PHE A 66 5.80 -1.34 2.72
N VAL A 67 5.07 -2.45 2.71
CA VAL A 67 5.14 -3.44 1.62
C VAL A 67 4.84 -2.79 0.28
N SER A 68 3.83 -1.91 0.21
CA SER A 68 3.50 -1.19 -1.02
C SER A 68 4.63 -0.27 -1.50
N ILE A 69 5.33 0.39 -0.57
CA ILE A 69 6.50 1.24 -0.86
C ILE A 69 7.67 0.39 -1.36
N ASP A 70 7.95 -0.74 -0.72
CA ASP A 70 9.02 -1.66 -1.11
C ASP A 70 8.77 -2.23 -2.52
N VAL A 71 7.54 -2.63 -2.83
CA VAL A 71 7.14 -3.09 -4.17
C VAL A 71 7.33 -1.97 -5.20
N ALA A 72 6.92 -0.74 -4.87
CA ALA A 72 7.09 0.41 -5.76
C ALA A 72 8.57 0.75 -5.98
N MET A 73 9.39 0.68 -4.92
CA MET A 73 10.83 0.90 -4.97
C MET A 73 11.52 -0.16 -5.84
N ALA A 74 11.25 -1.44 -5.60
CA ALA A 74 11.82 -2.56 -6.37
C ALA A 74 11.45 -2.47 -7.86
N LYS A 75 10.22 -2.04 -8.17
CA LYS A 75 9.78 -1.79 -9.54
C LYS A 75 10.52 -0.61 -10.19
N LYS A 76 10.80 0.46 -9.45
CA LYS A 76 11.51 1.66 -9.94
C LYS A 76 13.02 1.43 -10.10
N LEU A 77 13.58 0.55 -9.27
CA LEU A 77 15.00 0.24 -9.16
C LEU A 77 15.23 -1.27 -9.29
N PRO A 78 14.96 -1.87 -10.46
CA PRO A 78 15.17 -3.30 -10.66
C PRO A 78 16.67 -3.65 -10.61
N PRO A 79 17.05 -4.90 -10.30
CA PRO A 79 18.45 -5.31 -10.15
C PRO A 79 19.33 -4.94 -11.35
N GLU A 80 18.83 -5.10 -12.58
CA GLU A 80 19.60 -4.83 -13.81
C GLU A 80 19.91 -3.33 -13.99
N LYS A 81 19.09 -2.46 -13.39
CA LYS A 81 19.32 -1.01 -13.35
C LYS A 81 20.34 -0.67 -12.26
N LEU A 82 20.19 -1.27 -11.07
CA LEU A 82 21.08 -1.05 -9.94
C LEU A 82 22.50 -1.55 -10.23
N ASP A 83 22.65 -2.69 -10.91
CA ASP A 83 23.95 -3.28 -11.24
C ASP A 83 24.84 -2.37 -12.08
N LYS A 84 24.24 -1.47 -12.86
CA LYS A 84 24.93 -0.51 -13.72
C LYS A 84 25.34 0.77 -12.99
N MET A 85 24.91 0.96 -11.75
CA MET A 85 25.18 2.17 -10.95
C MET A 85 26.39 1.96 -10.02
N LYS A 86 27.12 3.05 -9.74
CA LYS A 86 28.10 3.07 -8.64
C LYS A 86 27.38 3.01 -7.29
N ILE A 87 28.02 2.49 -6.24
CA ILE A 87 27.41 2.33 -4.91
C ILE A 87 26.78 3.64 -4.39
N ARG A 88 27.48 4.78 -4.53
CA ARG A 88 26.96 6.09 -4.12
C ARG A 88 25.69 6.51 -4.87
N GLU A 89 25.58 6.13 -6.15
CA GLU A 89 24.41 6.43 -6.99
C GLU A 89 23.25 5.51 -6.61
N ARG A 90 23.51 4.25 -6.24
CA ARG A 90 22.51 3.32 -5.73
C ARG A 90 21.87 3.81 -4.44
N ILE A 91 22.67 4.39 -3.54
CA ILE A 91 22.19 4.87 -2.22
C ILE A 91 21.21 6.05 -2.37
N THR A 92 21.38 6.91 -3.38
CA THR A 92 20.58 8.14 -3.57
C THR A 92 19.48 8.04 -4.64
N ALA A 93 19.28 6.87 -5.26
CA ALA A 93 18.35 6.66 -6.38
C ALA A 93 16.88 6.54 -5.92
#